data_AF-A0A2C9KQJ3-F1
#
_entry.id   AF-A0A2C9KQJ3-F1
#
_cell.length_a   1.000
_cell.length_b   1.000
_cell.length_c   1.000
_cell.angle_alpha   90.00
_cell.angle_beta   90.00
_cell.angle_gamma   90.00
#
_symmetry.space_group_name_H-M   'P 1'
#
loop_
_entity.id
_entity.type
_entity.pdbx_description
1 polymer ?
#
loop_
_entity_poly.entity_id
_entity_poly.type
_entity_poly.pdbx_seq_one_letter_code
_entity_poly.pdbx_strand_id
1 'polypeptide(L)'
;GMTRIFLTKIPFFREVIVSSFACDYCGNKNAELQPGGTIQDRGVAYKLNVKKTKDLNRQVVKTEHAVVKIPKLDFEISAGKSCITTIEGVINNAIEGLEQQQEQRKMEHPDVALRIEEFVKKLQELKLVQEPFQFVSSSVVLV
;
A
#
# COMPACT_ATOMS: atom_id res chain seq x y z
N GLY A 1 -7.69 2.55 -23.55
CA GLY A 1 -6.58 2.14 -22.66
C GLY A 1 -6.00 0.83 -23.12
N MET A 2 -4.76 0.53 -22.74
CA MET A 2 -4.06 -0.70 -23.05
C MET A 2 -3.79 -1.46 -21.75
N THR A 3 -4.12 -2.75 -21.73
CA THR A 3 -3.76 -3.67 -20.63
C THR A 3 -2.57 -4.52 -21.05
N ARG A 4 -1.49 -4.51 -20.27
CA ARG A 4 -0.34 -5.41 -20.42
C ARG A 4 -0.45 -6.51 -19.38
N ILE A 5 -0.37 -7.76 -19.84
CA ILE A 5 -0.43 -8.94 -18.98
C ILE A 5 0.97 -9.55 -18.90
N PHE A 6 1.51 -9.66 -17.70
CA PHE A 6 2.80 -10.29 -17.44
C PHE A 6 2.59 -11.52 -16.56
N LEU A 7 2.95 -12.71 -17.07
CA LEU A 7 3.08 -13.89 -16.24
C LEU A 7 4.47 -13.88 -15.62
N THR A 8 4.54 -13.88 -14.29
CA THR A 8 5.81 -13.91 -13.57
C THR A 8 5.75 -14.84 -12.38
N LYS A 9 6.91 -15.35 -11.97
CA LYS A 9 7.07 -16.15 -10.75
C LYS A 9 7.64 -15.24 -9.68
N ILE A 10 6.82 -14.93 -8.68
CA ILE A 10 7.28 -14.21 -7.50
C ILE A 10 7.68 -15.27 -6.45
N PRO A 11 8.86 -15.18 -5.83
CA PRO A 11 9.23 -16.05 -4.73
C PRO A 11 8.09 -16.14 -3.72
N PHE A 12 7.74 -17.35 -3.30
CA PHE A 12 6.63 -17.66 -2.38
C PHE A 12 5.20 -17.45 -2.92
N PHE A 13 4.99 -16.86 -4.10
CA PHE A 13 3.65 -16.66 -4.69
C PHE A 13 3.30 -17.59 -5.86
N ARG A 14 4.15 -18.58 -6.16
CA ARG A 14 4.03 -19.44 -7.36
C ARG A 14 3.91 -18.56 -8.63
N GLU A 15 3.09 -18.98 -9.60
CA GLU A 15 2.79 -18.20 -10.81
C GLU A 15 1.73 -17.15 -10.51
N VAL A 16 2.02 -15.88 -10.83
CA VAL A 16 1.08 -14.77 -10.73
C VAL A 16 0.93 -14.08 -12.07
N ILE A 17 -0.27 -13.56 -12.30
CA ILE A 17 -0.61 -12.76 -13.48
C ILE A 17 -0.69 -11.31 -13.02
N VAL A 18 0.18 -10.47 -13.56
CA VAL A 18 0.17 -9.02 -13.33
C VAL A 18 -0.51 -8.34 -14.50
N SER A 19 -1.65 -7.70 -14.24
CA SER A 19 -2.43 -6.95 -15.22
C SER A 19 -2.23 -5.46 -15.00
N SER A 20 -1.43 -4.82 -15.85
CA SER A 20 -1.20 -3.36 -15.82
C SER A 20 -2.05 -2.68 -16.88
N PHE A 21 -3.05 -1.92 -16.46
CA PHE A 21 -3.87 -1.07 -17.32
C PHE A 21 -3.36 0.35 -17.32
N ALA A 22 -3.28 0.97 -18.49
CA ALA A 22 -3.05 2.40 -18.65
C ALA A 22 -3.94 2.98 -19.75
N CYS A 23 -4.58 4.11 -19.51
CA CYS A 23 -5.39 4.81 -20.49
C CYS A 23 -4.86 6.21 -20.74
N ASP A 24 -4.33 6.46 -21.94
CA ASP A 24 -3.78 7.78 -22.30
C ASP A 24 -4.86 8.85 -22.49
N TYR A 25 -6.12 8.45 -22.72
CA TYR A 25 -7.23 9.38 -22.92
C TYR A 25 -7.80 9.95 -21.61
N CYS A 26 -7.95 9.11 -20.58
CA CYS A 26 -8.51 9.53 -19.28
C CYS A 26 -7.50 9.52 -18.12
N GLY A 27 -6.25 9.13 -18.36
CA GLY A 27 -5.18 9.09 -17.36
C GLY A 27 -5.26 7.91 -16.39
N ASN A 28 -6.30 7.08 -16.44
CA ASN A 28 -6.49 5.98 -15.50
C ASN A 28 -5.36 4.93 -15.64
N LYS A 29 -4.72 4.58 -14.53
CA LYS A 29 -3.67 3.56 -14.44
C LYS A 29 -3.96 2.65 -13.26
N ASN A 30 -3.87 1.34 -13.47
CA ASN A 30 -4.08 0.34 -12.42
C ASN A 30 -3.14 -0.84 -12.64
N ALA A 31 -2.70 -1.47 -11.56
CA ALA A 31 -1.90 -2.70 -11.58
C ALA A 31 -2.53 -3.72 -10.63
N GLU A 32 -3.14 -4.75 -11.20
CA GLU A 32 -3.80 -5.82 -10.48
C GLU A 32 -2.95 -7.09 -10.49
N LEU A 33 -3.03 -7.85 -9.40
CA LEU A 33 -2.34 -9.11 -9.24
C LEU A 33 -3.39 -10.22 -9.10
N GLN A 34 -3.35 -11.21 -9.99
CA GLN A 34 -4.21 -12.37 -9.95
C GLN A 34 -3.38 -13.63 -9.67
N PRO A 35 -3.86 -14.55 -8.82
CA PRO A 35 -3.20 -15.83 -8.60
C PRO A 35 -3.29 -16.68 -9.87
N GLY A 36 -2.15 -17.19 -10.34
CA GLY A 36 -2.06 -18.14 -11.46
C GLY A 36 -2.02 -19.61 -11.03
N GLY A 37 -2.02 -19.89 -9.73
CA GLY A 37 -2.01 -21.23 -9.14
C GLY A 37 -2.62 -21.26 -7.75
N THR A 38 -2.51 -22.40 -7.05
CA THR A 38 -3.08 -22.59 -5.70
C THR A 38 -2.47 -21.62 -4.68
N ILE A 39 -3.33 -21.08 -3.81
CA ILE A 39 -2.96 -20.24 -2.66
C ILE A 39 -1.99 -21.02 -1.73
N GLN A 40 -1.10 -20.33 -1.03
CA GLN A 40 -0.21 -20.97 -0.05
C GLN A 40 -0.98 -21.50 1.16
N ASP A 41 -0.54 -22.63 1.72
CA ASP A 41 -1.16 -23.26 2.88
C ASP A 41 -0.92 -22.50 4.20
N ARG A 42 0.06 -21.57 4.23
CA ARG A 42 0.40 -20.78 5.43
C ARG A 42 0.49 -19.30 5.09
N GLY A 43 -0.02 -18.46 6.00
CA GLY A 43 0.21 -17.02 5.96
C GLY A 43 1.65 -16.66 6.31
N VAL A 44 2.18 -15.62 5.68
CA VAL A 44 3.53 -15.10 5.95
C VAL A 44 3.42 -13.68 6.51
N ALA A 45 4.16 -13.36 7.58
CA ALA A 45 4.22 -12.01 8.11
C ALA A 45 5.62 -11.42 7.90
N TYR A 46 5.69 -10.27 7.25
CA TYR A 46 6.92 -9.53 7.01
C TYR A 46 7.02 -8.37 7.98
N LYS A 47 8.20 -8.20 8.56
CA LYS A 47 8.54 -7.08 9.45
C LYS A 47 9.80 -6.44 8.90
N LEU A 48 9.65 -5.25 8.32
CA LEU A 48 10.78 -4.46 7.82
C LEU A 48 11.01 -3.29 8.75
N ASN A 49 12.28 -3.05 9.10
CA ASN A 49 12.69 -1.83 9.77
C ASN A 49 13.21 -0.85 8.70
N VAL A 50 12.43 0.17 8.40
CA VAL A 50 12.73 1.19 7.39
C VAL A 50 13.72 2.17 8.02
N LYS A 51 14.97 2.18 7.52
CA LYS A 51 16.05 3.02 8.08
C LYS A 51 16.57 4.05 7.09
N LYS A 52 16.40 3.80 5.80
CA LYS A 52 16.90 4.68 4.73
C LYS A 52 15.76 4.99 3.77
N THR A 53 15.83 6.14 3.11
CA THR A 53 14.89 6.52 2.04
C THR A 53 14.83 5.46 0.92
N LYS A 54 15.93 4.76 0.64
CA LYS A 54 15.96 3.63 -0.32
C LYS A 54 15.05 2.47 0.07
N ASP A 55 14.79 2.25 1.36
CA ASP A 55 13.88 1.18 1.80
C ASP A 55 12.43 1.48 1.38
N LEU A 56 12.06 2.76 1.22
CA LEU A 56 10.73 3.16 0.75
C LEU A 56 10.42 2.69 -0.68
N ASN A 57 11.45 2.45 -1.49
CA ASN A 57 11.34 2.01 -2.88
C ASN A 57 11.17 0.49 -3.03
N ARG A 58 11.20 -0.28 -1.93
CA ARG A 58 10.98 -1.73 -1.98
C ARG A 58 9.58 -2.02 -2.49
N GLN A 59 9.47 -3.02 -3.37
CA GLN A 59 8.17 -3.40 -3.91
C GLN A 59 7.39 -4.19 -2.87
N VAL A 60 6.10 -3.90 -2.81
CA VAL A 60 5.12 -4.44 -1.89
C VAL A 60 3.99 -5.02 -2.73
N VAL A 61 3.82 -6.33 -2.67
CA VAL A 61 2.68 -7.02 -3.28
C VAL A 61 1.61 -7.23 -2.22
N LYS A 62 0.62 -6.33 -2.16
CA LYS A 62 -0.51 -6.45 -1.25
C LYS A 62 -1.56 -7.37 -1.86
N THR A 63 -1.93 -8.44 -1.16
CA THR A 63 -3.06 -9.28 -1.53
C THR A 63 -4.37 -8.76 -0.95
N GLU A 64 -5.49 -9.34 -1.39
CA GLU A 64 -6.79 -8.90 -0.92
C GLU A 64 -7.00 -9.08 0.59
N HIS A 65 -6.41 -10.14 1.16
CA HIS A 65 -6.48 -10.45 2.59
C HIS A 65 -5.31 -9.86 3.41
N ALA A 66 -4.41 -9.12 2.77
CA ALA A 66 -3.24 -8.58 3.43
C ALA A 66 -3.59 -7.37 4.32
N VAL A 67 -2.96 -7.33 5.49
CA VAL A 67 -3.05 -6.21 6.43
C VAL A 67 -1.68 -5.57 6.56
N VAL A 68 -1.61 -4.26 6.43
CA VAL A 68 -0.39 -3.47 6.60
C VAL A 68 -0.50 -2.66 7.89
N LYS A 69 0.55 -2.67 8.71
CA LYS A 69 0.60 -1.94 9.98
C LYS A 69 1.88 -1.14 10.11
N ILE A 70 1.76 0.06 10.68
CA ILE A 70 2.88 0.89 11.14
C ILE A 70 2.68 1.10 12.64
N PRO A 71 3.21 0.22 13.50
CA PRO A 71 2.92 0.22 14.94
C PRO A 71 3.26 1.55 15.64
N LYS A 72 4.29 2.26 15.16
CA LYS A 72 4.70 3.55 15.72
C LYS A 72 3.60 4.61 15.69
N LEU A 73 2.69 4.53 14.71
CA LEU A 73 1.59 5.48 14.53
C LEU A 73 0.22 4.86 14.88
N ASP A 74 0.18 3.63 15.41
CA ASP A 74 -1.04 2.82 15.53
C ASP A 74 -1.87 2.82 14.22
N PHE A 75 -1.17 2.80 13.10
CA PHE A 75 -1.77 2.85 11.78
C PHE A 75 -1.96 1.44 11.22
N GLU A 76 -3.15 1.17 10.69
CA GLU A 76 -3.49 -0.10 10.07
C GLU A 76 -4.31 0.11 8.80
N ILE A 77 -3.90 -0.58 7.73
CA ILE A 77 -4.66 -0.71 6.49
C ILE A 77 -5.19 -2.14 6.45
N SER A 78 -6.51 -2.27 6.45
CA SER A 78 -7.21 -3.54 6.39
C SER A 78 -7.12 -4.21 5.00
N ALA A 79 -7.60 -5.45 4.96
CA ALA A 79 -7.85 -6.21 3.74
C ALA A 79 -8.66 -5.37 2.74
N GLY A 80 -8.33 -5.47 1.45
CA GLY A 80 -8.91 -4.62 0.41
C GLY A 80 -8.54 -5.10 -0.99
N LYS A 81 -8.39 -4.18 -1.95
CA LYS A 81 -7.95 -4.57 -3.30
C LYS A 81 -6.48 -5.03 -3.29
N SER A 82 -6.20 -6.09 -4.04
CA SER A 82 -4.82 -6.49 -4.32
C SER A 82 -4.13 -5.43 -5.17
N CYS A 83 -2.92 -5.05 -4.82
CA CYS A 83 -2.14 -4.08 -5.60
C CYS A 83 -0.65 -4.37 -5.51
N ILE A 84 0.07 -3.97 -6.56
CA ILE A 84 1.53 -3.94 -6.56
C ILE A 84 1.94 -2.48 -6.42
N THR A 85 2.68 -2.17 -5.38
CA THR A 85 3.08 -0.81 -5.03
C THR A 85 4.47 -0.82 -4.39
N THR A 86 4.92 0.30 -3.87
CA THR A 86 6.11 0.40 -3.01
C THR A 86 5.69 0.73 -1.58
N ILE A 87 6.61 0.68 -0.62
CA ILE A 87 6.32 1.14 0.74
C ILE A 87 5.90 2.62 0.73
N GLU A 88 6.57 3.44 -0.07
CA GLU A 88 6.15 4.83 -0.29
C GLU A 88 4.73 4.92 -0.87
N GLY A 89 4.45 4.10 -1.88
CA GLY A 89 3.14 4.09 -2.52
C GLY A 89 2.02 3.65 -1.58
N VAL A 90 2.27 2.74 -0.64
CA VAL A 90 1.31 2.40 0.43
C VAL A 90 0.99 3.63 1.29
N ILE A 91 2.01 4.39 1.68
CA ILE A 91 1.83 5.60 2.49
C ILE A 91 1.08 6.68 1.70
N ASN A 92 1.42 6.89 0.44
CA ASN A 92 0.74 7.86 -0.43
C ASN A 92 -0.73 7.49 -0.62
N ASN A 93 -1.03 6.22 -0.93
CA ASN A 93 -2.41 5.76 -1.08
C ASN A 93 -3.23 5.92 0.21
N ALA A 94 -2.60 5.75 1.38
CA ALA A 94 -3.23 5.99 2.67
C ALA A 94 -3.55 7.47 2.89
N ILE A 95 -2.62 8.37 2.55
CA ILE A 95 -2.81 9.83 2.63
C ILE A 95 -3.98 10.24 1.71
N GLU A 96 -3.94 9.83 0.44
CA GLU A 96 -5.01 10.14 -0.53
C GLU A 96 -6.38 9.65 -0.03
N GLY A 97 -6.45 8.43 0.52
CA GLY A 97 -7.69 7.88 1.07
C GLY A 97 -8.22 8.65 2.29
N LEU A 98 -7.33 9.20 3.13
CA LEU A 98 -7.72 10.04 4.27
C LEU A 98 -8.18 11.44 3.82
N GLU A 99 -7.58 11.98 2.76
CA GLU A 99 -7.87 13.31 2.22
C GLU A 99 -9.14 13.39 1.35
N GLN A 100 -9.54 12.30 0.68
CA GLN A 100 -10.66 12.27 -0.27
C GLN A 100 -12.00 12.86 0.23
N GLN A 101 -12.26 12.82 1.53
CA GLN A 101 -13.51 13.34 2.13
C GLN A 101 -13.26 14.47 3.13
N GLN A 102 -12.08 15.08 3.12
CA GLN A 102 -11.75 16.07 4.14
C GLN A 102 -12.59 17.35 4.05
N GLU A 103 -12.92 17.82 2.85
CA GLU A 103 -13.73 19.05 2.70
C GLU A 103 -15.12 18.90 3.33
N GLN A 104 -15.77 17.75 3.13
CA GLN A 104 -17.04 17.44 3.76
C GLN A 104 -16.90 17.32 5.28
N ARG A 105 -15.85 16.65 5.76
CA ARG A 105 -15.57 16.50 7.20
C ARG A 105 -15.30 17.84 7.89
N LYS A 106 -14.68 18.80 7.22
CA LYS A 106 -14.49 20.16 7.77
C LYS A 106 -15.80 20.89 8.04
N MET A 107 -16.82 20.65 7.20
CA MET A 107 -18.14 21.26 7.36
C MET A 107 -18.99 20.56 8.43
N GLU A 108 -18.98 19.23 8.46
CA GLU A 108 -19.83 18.43 9.36
C GLU A 108 -19.19 18.20 10.74
N HIS A 109 -17.87 17.98 10.80
CA HIS A 109 -17.12 17.57 11.99
C HIS A 109 -15.70 18.17 12.01
N PRO A 110 -15.55 19.48 12.26
CA PRO A 110 -14.25 20.18 12.19
C PRO A 110 -13.18 19.60 13.13
N ASP A 111 -13.56 19.12 14.31
CA ASP A 111 -12.63 18.50 15.27
C ASP A 111 -12.01 17.21 14.72
N VAL A 112 -12.79 16.41 13.99
CA VAL A 112 -12.32 15.16 13.38
C VAL A 112 -11.42 15.48 12.18
N ALA A 113 -11.78 16.50 11.39
CA ALA A 113 -10.97 16.96 10.27
C ALA A 113 -9.56 17.37 10.72
N LEU A 114 -9.45 18.14 11.81
CA LEU A 114 -8.16 18.54 12.39
C LEU A 114 -7.30 17.34 12.81
N ARG A 115 -7.89 16.36 13.50
CA ARG A 115 -7.16 15.14 13.91
C ARG A 115 -6.64 14.34 12.71
N ILE A 116 -7.42 14.26 11.63
CA ILE A 116 -7.00 13.57 10.41
C ILE A 116 -5.87 14.35 9.72
N GLU A 117 -5.94 15.68 9.64
CA GLU A 117 -4.86 16.49 9.08
C GLU A 117 -3.55 16.33 9.86
N GLU A 118 -3.60 16.32 11.20
CA GLU A 118 -2.44 16.03 12.03
C GLU A 118 -1.88 14.63 11.76
N PHE A 119 -2.75 13.64 11.55
CA PHE A 119 -2.33 12.29 11.24
C PHE A 119 -1.71 12.16 9.85
N VAL A 120 -2.25 12.86 8.85
CA VAL A 120 -1.67 12.94 7.50
C VAL A 120 -0.27 13.55 7.55
N LYS A 121 -0.05 14.59 8.35
CA LYS A 121 1.30 15.16 8.56
C LYS A 121 2.27 14.12 9.11
N LYS A 122 1.86 13.33 10.11
CA LYS A 122 2.69 12.22 10.65
C LYS A 122 3.03 11.18 9.58
N LEU A 123 2.10 10.85 8.69
CA LEU A 123 2.36 9.94 7.56
C LEU A 123 3.34 10.54 6.55
N GLN A 124 3.24 11.85 6.27
CA GLN A 124 4.18 12.55 5.38
C GLN A 124 5.59 12.60 5.98
N GLU A 125 5.73 12.80 7.29
CA GLU A 125 7.02 12.78 7.99
C GLU A 125 7.73 11.42 7.87
N LEU A 126 6.99 10.30 7.85
CA LEU A 126 7.58 8.98 7.64
C LEU A 126 8.33 8.85 6.30
N LYS A 127 7.91 9.60 5.28
CA LYS A 127 8.56 9.59 3.96
C LYS A 127 9.96 10.20 4.00
N LEU A 128 10.24 11.08 4.97
CA LEU A 128 11.56 11.68 5.14
C LEU A 128 12.56 10.69 5.78
N VAL A 129 12.06 9.64 6.43
CA VAL A 129 12.86 8.63 7.15
C VAL A 129 13.89 9.27 8.09
N GLN A 130 13.50 10.38 8.76
CA GLN A 130 14.35 11.01 9.77
C GLN A 130 14.52 10.08 10.98
N GLU A 131 13.46 9.37 11.32
CA GLU A 131 13.46 8.33 12.34
C GLU A 131 13.10 6.97 11.74
N PRO A 132 13.82 5.90 12.09
CA PRO A 132 13.46 4.56 11.68
C PRO A 132 12.07 4.16 12.18
N PHE A 133 11.34 3.41 11.37
CA PHE A 133 10.03 2.87 11.75
C PHE A 133 9.85 1.45 11.25
N GLN A 134 8.95 0.73 11.91
CA GLN A 134 8.62 -0.64 11.53
C GLN A 134 7.43 -0.65 10.58
N PHE A 135 7.61 -1.30 9.44
CA PHE A 135 6.56 -1.65 8.49
C PHE A 135 6.26 -3.13 8.64
N VAL A 136 5.05 -3.46 9.06
CA VAL A 136 4.59 -4.84 9.26
C VAL A 136 3.53 -5.16 8.23
N SER A 137 3.63 -6.31 7.60
CA SER A 137 2.65 -6.73 6.60
C SER A 137 2.34 -8.22 6.72
N SER A 138 1.07 -8.58 6.81
CA SER A 138 0.62 -9.97 6.74
C SER A 138 0.23 -10.31 5.31
N SER A 139 0.67 -11.47 4.82
CA SER A 139 0.34 -12.04 3.51
C SER A 139 0.77 -11.18 2.31
N VAL A 140 1.95 -10.54 2.40
CA VAL A 140 2.51 -9.62 1.38
C VAL A 140 3.94 -9.99 1.06
N VAL A 141 4.32 -10.15 -0.21
CA VAL A 141 5.74 -10.33 -0.55
C VAL A 141 6.43 -8.98 -0.65
N LEU A 142 7.59 -8.87 0.00
CA LEU A 142 8.57 -7.82 -0.26
C LEU A 142 9.53 -8.32 -1.34
N VAL A 143 9.57 -7.64 -2.49
CA VAL A 143 10.51 -7.91 -3.60
C VAL A 143 11.59 -6.83 -3.62
#